data_AF-A0A349LW35-F1
#
_entry.id   AF-A0A349LW35-F1
#
_cell.length_a   1.000
_cell.length_b   1.000
_cell.length_c   1.000
_cell.angle_alpha   90.00
_cell.angle_beta   90.00
_cell.angle_gamma   90.00
#
_symmetry.space_group_name_H-M   'P 1'
#
loop_
_entity.id
_entity.type
_entity.pdbx_description
1 polymer ?
#
loop_
_entity_poly.entity_id
_entity_poly.type
_entity_poly.pdbx_seq_one_letter_code
_entity_poly.pdbx_strand_id
1 'polypeptide(L)'
;MEYDLELVAADGSVFPYRDDSSSDGYHYRISLDIDGNAAELLIQPHSLHVSLDDDGGWLQFPQTPSELFGDVAALSTEQLLECMAVAAETWDDAEYVSAEQISQLLGMMVGKES
;
A
#
# COMPACT_ATOMS: atom_id res chain seq x y z
N MET A 1 4.73 7.61 -13.73
CA MET A 1 3.46 6.85 -13.79
C MET A 1 2.35 7.86 -13.59
N GLU A 2 1.20 7.73 -14.26
CA GLU A 2 0.09 8.71 -14.17
C GLU A 2 -0.97 8.13 -13.24
N TYR A 3 -1.35 8.88 -12.20
CA TYR A 3 -2.48 8.58 -11.33
C TYR A 3 -3.75 9.12 -11.99
N ASP A 4 -4.80 8.30 -12.04
CA ASP A 4 -6.04 8.59 -12.77
C ASP A 4 -7.24 8.91 -11.86
N LEU A 5 -7.11 8.72 -10.54
CA LEU A 5 -8.16 8.96 -9.56
C LEU A 5 -7.67 9.84 -8.40
N GLU A 6 -8.61 10.41 -7.65
CA GLU A 6 -8.35 11.29 -6.52
C GLU A 6 -9.16 10.85 -5.29
N LEU A 7 -8.49 10.68 -4.15
CA LEU A 7 -9.11 10.52 -2.84
C LEU A 7 -9.18 11.88 -2.16
N VAL A 8 -10.36 12.30 -1.73
CA VAL A 8 -10.55 13.57 -1.02
C VAL A 8 -10.90 13.28 0.43
N ALA A 9 -10.01 13.68 1.34
CA ALA A 9 -10.22 13.54 2.77
C ALA A 9 -11.14 14.63 3.33
N ALA A 10 -11.65 14.42 4.54
CA ALA A 10 -12.62 15.33 5.18
C ALA A 10 -12.05 16.74 5.47
N ASP A 11 -10.73 16.86 5.59
CA ASP A 11 -10.00 18.12 5.76
C ASP A 11 -9.76 18.87 4.44
N GLY A 12 -10.15 18.28 3.30
CA GLY A 12 -9.94 18.82 1.96
C GLY A 12 -8.62 18.42 1.32
N SER A 13 -7.80 17.60 1.98
CA SER A 13 -6.59 17.02 1.39
C SER A 13 -6.95 16.10 0.23
N VAL A 14 -6.17 16.16 -0.85
CA VAL A 14 -6.38 15.37 -2.07
C VAL A 14 -5.17 14.47 -2.28
N PHE A 15 -5.44 13.17 -2.43
CA PHE A 15 -4.43 12.15 -2.65
C PHE A 15 -4.66 11.49 -4.00
N PRO A 16 -3.79 11.75 -5.00
CA PRO A 16 -3.82 11.04 -6.27
C PRO A 16 -3.62 9.55 -6.02
N TYR A 17 -4.41 8.72 -6.66
CA TYR A 17 -4.26 7.27 -6.58
C TYR A 17 -4.60 6.58 -7.89
N ARG A 18 -4.23 5.31 -7.95
CA ARG A 18 -4.51 4.41 -9.06
C ARG A 18 -5.11 3.12 -8.54
N ASP A 19 -6.07 2.61 -9.29
CA ASP A 19 -6.65 1.29 -9.10
C ASP A 19 -6.04 0.31 -10.12
N ASP A 20 -5.18 -0.57 -9.63
CA ASP A 20 -4.53 -1.65 -10.38
C ASP A 20 -5.19 -3.02 -10.09
N SER A 21 -6.42 -3.02 -9.58
CA SER A 21 -7.17 -4.23 -9.23
C SER A 21 -7.34 -5.16 -10.43
N SER A 22 -7.24 -6.46 -10.16
CA SER A 22 -7.38 -7.52 -11.16
C SER A 22 -8.40 -8.56 -10.71
N SER A 23 -8.50 -9.67 -11.45
CA SER A 23 -9.29 -10.83 -11.02
C SER A 23 -8.78 -11.48 -9.73
N ASP A 24 -7.52 -11.23 -9.36
CA ASP A 24 -6.87 -11.83 -8.19
C ASP A 24 -7.09 -11.03 -6.90
N GLY A 25 -7.77 -9.89 -6.99
CA GLY A 25 -8.09 -9.02 -5.85
C GLY A 25 -7.84 -7.56 -6.15
N TYR A 26 -8.13 -6.71 -5.15
CA TYR A 26 -7.89 -5.28 -5.30
C TYR A 26 -6.43 -4.91 -5.07
N HIS A 27 -5.99 -3.87 -5.76
CA HIS A 27 -4.66 -3.32 -5.61
C HIS A 27 -4.71 -1.80 -5.83
N TYR A 28 -4.55 -1.03 -4.77
CA TYR A 28 -4.55 0.42 -4.82
C TYR A 28 -3.16 0.97 -4.57
N ARG A 29 -2.79 2.01 -5.33
CA ARG A 29 -1.54 2.76 -5.17
C ARG A 29 -1.86 4.22 -4.95
N ILE A 30 -1.61 4.73 -3.75
CA ILE A 30 -1.88 6.10 -3.36
C ILE A 30 -0.57 6.87 -3.28
N SER A 31 -0.49 8.00 -3.98
CA SER A 31 0.64 8.91 -3.90
C SER A 31 0.65 9.63 -2.56
N LEU A 32 1.77 9.55 -1.85
CA LEU A 32 2.01 10.25 -0.60
C LEU A 32 3.22 11.18 -0.71
N ASP A 33 3.21 12.23 0.11
CA ASP A 33 4.37 13.06 0.42
C ASP A 33 4.70 12.86 1.90
N ILE A 34 5.91 12.38 2.18
CA ILE A 34 6.35 12.03 3.52
C ILE A 34 7.64 12.79 3.80
N ASP A 35 7.53 13.83 4.62
CA ASP A 35 8.62 14.76 4.92
C ASP A 35 9.30 15.33 3.65
N GLY A 36 8.52 15.59 2.60
CA GLY A 36 9.00 16.11 1.31
C GLY A 36 9.60 15.06 0.38
N ASN A 37 9.49 13.77 0.71
CA ASN A 37 9.86 12.66 -0.16
C ASN A 37 8.62 12.03 -0.77
N ALA A 38 8.70 11.73 -2.07
CA ALA A 38 7.67 10.96 -2.75
C ALA A 38 7.66 9.53 -2.16
N ALA A 39 6.47 9.07 -1.83
CA ALA A 39 6.24 7.71 -1.38
C ALA A 39 4.92 7.20 -1.97
N GLU A 40 4.76 5.89 -2.01
CA GLU A 40 3.53 5.27 -2.47
C GLU A 40 3.00 4.32 -1.40
N LEU A 41 1.74 4.49 -1.00
CA LEU A 41 1.03 3.49 -0.19
C LEU A 41 0.39 2.46 -1.11
N LEU A 42 0.74 1.21 -0.90
CA LEU A 42 0.21 0.05 -1.59
C LEU A 42 -0.76 -0.68 -0.66
N ILE A 43 -1.99 -0.85 -1.14
CA ILE A 43 -3.09 -1.46 -0.39
C ILE A 43 -3.60 -2.68 -1.16
N GLN A 44 -3.48 -3.85 -0.55
CA GLN A 44 -3.94 -5.15 -1.05
C GLN A 44 -4.65 -5.90 0.08
N PRO A 45 -5.50 -6.91 -0.20
CA PRO A 45 -6.23 -7.63 0.84
C PRO A 45 -5.37 -8.05 2.04
N HIS A 46 -4.19 -8.60 1.77
CA HIS A 46 -3.31 -9.20 2.77
C HIS A 46 -2.02 -8.42 3.01
N SER A 47 -1.92 -7.18 2.54
CA SER A 47 -0.75 -6.36 2.79
C SER A 47 -1.05 -4.87 2.69
N LEU A 48 -0.46 -4.13 3.62
CA LEU A 48 -0.42 -2.68 3.64
C LEU A 48 1.05 -2.28 3.75
N HIS A 49 1.58 -1.57 2.77
CA HIS A 49 2.98 -1.14 2.80
C HIS A 49 3.22 0.17 2.06
N VAL A 50 4.24 0.91 2.48
CA VAL A 50 4.70 2.13 1.80
C VAL A 50 6.01 1.84 1.09
N SER A 51 6.06 2.04 -0.22
CA SER A 51 7.31 2.03 -0.97
C SER A 51 8.02 3.38 -0.81
N LEU A 52 9.31 3.33 -0.45
CA LEU A 52 10.17 4.51 -0.33
C LEU A 52 11.08 4.58 -1.57
N ASP A 53 11.07 5.72 -2.28
CA ASP A 53 11.81 5.91 -3.55
C ASP A 53 13.34 5.81 -3.40
N ASP A 54 13.90 6.06 -2.21
CA ASP A 54 15.35 6.24 -2.02
C ASP A 54 16.15 4.93 -2.10
N ASP A 55 15.61 3.82 -1.56
CA ASP A 55 16.34 2.55 -1.42
C ASP A 55 15.59 1.32 -1.99
N GLY A 56 14.39 1.52 -2.55
CA GLY A 56 13.55 0.44 -3.07
C GLY A 56 13.05 -0.55 -2.01
N GLY A 57 13.26 -0.24 -0.73
CA GLY A 57 12.68 -0.92 0.42
C GLY A 57 11.31 -0.37 0.77
N TRP A 58 10.52 -1.16 1.49
CA TRP A 58 9.15 -0.82 1.85
C TRP A 58 8.98 -0.83 3.37
N LEU A 59 8.08 0.00 3.88
CA LEU A 59 7.59 -0.09 5.25
C LEU A 59 6.34 -0.96 5.24
N GLN A 60 6.40 -2.12 5.89
CA GLN A 60 5.28 -3.04 6.01
C GLN A 60 4.54 -2.79 7.32
N PHE A 61 3.25 -2.52 7.23
CA PHE A 61 2.41 -2.28 8.41
C PHE A 61 1.87 -3.59 8.99
N PRO A 62 1.66 -3.67 10.31
CA PRO A 62 1.24 -4.91 10.96
C PRO A 62 -0.22 -5.27 10.68
N GLN A 63 -1.09 -4.30 10.38
CA GLN A 63 -2.48 -4.53 10.00
C GLN A 63 -2.65 -4.63 8.50
N THR A 64 -3.46 -5.60 8.07
CA THR A 64 -3.88 -5.76 6.69
C THR A 64 -5.32 -5.26 6.49
N PRO A 65 -5.68 -4.81 5.29
CA PRO A 65 -7.06 -4.43 4.96
C PRO A 65 -8.10 -5.53 5.24
N SER A 66 -7.77 -6.81 5.01
CA SER A 66 -8.66 -7.92 5.34
C SER A 66 -8.88 -8.10 6.84
N GLU A 67 -7.93 -7.71 7.69
CA GLU A 67 -8.12 -7.72 9.15
C GLU A 67 -8.99 -6.55 9.63
N LEU A 68 -8.90 -5.40 8.95
CA LEU A 68 -9.69 -4.21 9.28
C LEU A 68 -11.14 -4.33 8.82
N PHE A 69 -11.36 -4.83 7.60
CA PHE A 69 -12.66 -4.77 6.92
C PHE A 69 -13.28 -6.14 6.59
N GLY A 70 -12.54 -7.22 6.81
CA GLY A 70 -12.90 -8.55 6.33
C GLY A 70 -12.56 -8.78 4.86
N ASP A 71 -12.98 -9.93 4.35
CA ASP A 71 -12.77 -10.33 2.96
C ASP A 71 -13.78 -9.62 2.06
N VAL A 72 -13.38 -8.46 1.52
CA VAL A 72 -14.17 -7.63 0.62
C VAL A 72 -13.56 -7.63 -0.77
N ALA A 73 -14.40 -7.57 -1.80
CA ALA A 73 -13.95 -7.58 -3.20
C ALA A 73 -13.20 -6.29 -3.60
N ALA A 74 -13.50 -5.17 -2.95
CA ALA A 74 -12.91 -3.85 -3.20
C ALA A 74 -13.11 -2.98 -1.95
N LEU A 75 -12.26 -1.95 -1.80
CA LEU A 75 -12.38 -0.96 -0.72
C LEU A 75 -13.18 0.25 -1.19
N SER A 76 -14.04 0.78 -0.32
CA SER A 76 -14.66 2.09 -0.53
C SER A 76 -13.65 3.23 -0.30
N THR A 77 -13.99 4.43 -0.75
CA THR A 77 -13.21 5.65 -0.46
C THR A 77 -12.97 5.83 1.05
N GLU A 78 -13.97 5.58 1.88
CA GLU A 78 -13.85 5.70 3.34
C GLU A 78 -12.87 4.67 3.90
N GLN A 79 -12.88 3.43 3.37
CA GLN A 79 -11.96 2.37 3.79
C GLN A 79 -10.52 2.63 3.33
N LEU A 80 -10.34 3.22 2.14
CA LEU A 80 -9.03 3.65 1.66
C LEU A 80 -8.43 4.75 2.56
N LEU A 81 -9.25 5.75 2.93
CA LEU A 81 -8.85 6.79 3.87
C LEU A 81 -8.54 6.23 5.26
N GLU A 82 -9.30 5.23 5.72
CA GLU A 82 -9.01 4.55 6.98
C GLU A 82 -7.70 3.74 6.91
N CYS A 83 -7.39 3.06 5.81
CA CYS A 83 -6.06 2.45 5.62
C CYS A 83 -4.92 3.47 5.73
N MET A 84 -5.10 4.66 5.15
CA MET A 84 -4.12 5.74 5.26
C MET A 84 -3.96 6.23 6.71
N ALA A 85 -5.07 6.37 7.43
CA ALA A 85 -5.04 6.75 8.84
C ALA A 85 -4.32 5.69 9.68
N VAL A 86 -4.64 4.41 9.49
CA VAL A 86 -3.97 3.30 10.18
C VAL A 86 -2.46 3.29 9.89
N ALA A 87 -2.05 3.46 8.64
CA ALA A 87 -0.64 3.55 8.28
C ALA A 87 0.07 4.74 8.97
N ALA A 88 -0.60 5.90 9.07
CA ALA A 88 -0.05 7.05 9.79
C ALA A 88 0.02 6.82 11.31
N GLU A 89 -0.99 6.18 11.91
CA GLU A 89 -1.04 5.88 13.34
C GLU A 89 -0.04 4.82 13.78
N THR A 90 0.31 3.89 12.87
CA THR A 90 1.22 2.76 13.13
C THR A 90 2.57 2.91 12.43
N TRP A 91 2.92 4.14 12.04
CA TRP A 91 4.16 4.45 11.33
C TRP A 91 5.41 3.95 12.06
N ASP A 92 5.48 4.17 13.37
CA ASP A 92 6.59 3.73 14.22
C ASP A 92 6.63 2.20 14.45
N ASP A 93 5.50 1.51 14.22
CA ASP A 93 5.39 0.06 14.35
C ASP A 93 5.63 -0.68 13.02
N ALA A 94 5.82 0.07 11.92
CA ALA A 94 6.05 -0.51 10.61
C ALA A 94 7.43 -1.21 10.54
N GLU A 95 7.44 -2.42 9.99
CA GLU A 95 8.67 -3.15 9.74
C GLU A 95 9.30 -2.69 8.43
N TYR A 96 10.56 -2.23 8.47
CA TYR A 96 11.30 -1.97 7.24
C TYR A 96 11.72 -3.28 6.59
N VAL A 97 11.28 -3.48 5.35
CA VAL A 97 11.64 -4.61 4.50
C VAL A 97 12.51 -4.10 3.36
N SER A 98 13.77 -4.55 3.32
CA SER A 98 14.71 -4.15 2.27
C SER A 98 14.34 -4.74 0.91
N ALA A 99 14.81 -4.09 -0.17
CA ALA A 99 14.66 -4.58 -1.55
C ALA A 99 15.19 -6.03 -1.72
N GLU A 100 16.24 -6.41 -0.99
CA GLU A 100 16.79 -7.78 -1.01
C GLU A 100 15.79 -8.79 -0.42
N GLN A 101 15.16 -8.46 0.71
CA GLN A 101 14.14 -9.31 1.35
C GLN A 101 12.90 -9.44 0.46
N ILE A 102 12.46 -8.35 -0.16
CA ILE A 102 11.37 -8.35 -1.15
C ILE A 102 11.71 -9.25 -2.33
N SER A 103 12.93 -9.13 -2.87
CA SER A 103 13.40 -9.96 -3.98
C SER A 103 13.45 -11.45 -3.62
N GLN A 104 13.79 -11.81 -2.38
CA GLN A 104 13.72 -13.19 -1.91
C GLN A 104 12.27 -13.68 -1.78
N LEU A 105 11.37 -12.86 -1.22
CA LEU A 105 9.94 -13.20 -1.09
C LEU A 105 9.28 -13.42 -2.46
N LEU A 106 9.55 -12.54 -3.43
CA LEU A 106 9.02 -12.65 -4.79
C LEU A 106 9.77 -13.70 -5.62
N GLY A 107 11.09 -13.81 -5.46
CA GLY A 107 11.94 -14.77 -6.15
C GLY A 107 11.64 -16.23 -5.76
N MET A 108 11.16 -16.48 -4.54
CA MET A 108 10.65 -17.79 -4.14
C MET A 108 9.34 -18.18 -4.84
N MET A 109 8.56 -17.22 -5.36
CA MET A 109 7.36 -17.51 -6.16
C MET A 109 7.67 -17.82 -7.63
N VAL A 110 8.83 -17.41 -8.15
CA VAL A 110 9.27 -17.68 -9.54
C VAL A 110 10.16 -18.93 -9.62
N GLY A 111 10.44 -19.59 -8.49
CA GLY A 111 11.40 -20.68 -8.37
C GLY A 111 10.80 -22.08 -8.21
N LYS A 112 9.85 -22.50 -9.07
CA LYS A 112 9.60 -23.94 -9.33
C LYS A 112 9.11 -24.18 -10.76
N GLU A 113 10.02 -24.05 -11.71
CA GLU A 113 10.00 -24.86 -12.93
C GLU A 113 11.30 -25.66 -12.96
N SER A 114 11.21 -26.95 -12.62
CA SER A 114 12.21 -27.98 -12.89
C SER A 114 11.49 -29.32 -13.05
#